data_AF-A0A3D0Q2N5-F1
#
_entry.id   AF-A0A3D0Q2N5-F1
#
_cell.length_a   1.000
_cell.length_b   1.000
_cell.length_c   1.000
_cell.angle_alpha   90.00
_cell.angle_beta   90.00
_cell.angle_gamma   90.00
#
_symmetry.space_group_name_H-M   'P 1'
#
loop_
_entity.id
_entity.type
_entity.pdbx_description
1 polymer ?
#
loop_
_entity_poly.entity_id
_entity_poly.type
_entity_poly.pdbx_seq_one_letter_code
_entity_poly.pdbx_strand_id
1 'polypeptide(L)'
;KDPYSAKKGFWFSHMGWMLREYQAESYGDYRNCKDLLKDKVVMWQHNHYLAIVLAANFGITALLGWINGDVLSMILIAGVFRLVMVHHVTFFINSLAHIWGSRPYTDTNTARDNGVIALFTFGEGYHNYHHIFEYDYRNGIKWYQYDPTKWLIKGLSYVGLTKNLRTCPEERIEKARLAMQLKYASQKVSKLPNAEEVMQTLQHEYDVLMQKMTDYYTTKKRIMALRKKHLLKSMERLELDFKYKELKQSLLLQKEKWLKLSQMEFAFS
;
A
#
# COMPACT_ATOMS: atom_id res chain seq x y z
N LYS A 1 -10.19 20.63 1.95
CA LYS A 1 -11.28 20.44 2.94
C LYS A 1 -11.87 19.05 2.71
N ASP A 2 -12.18 18.32 3.78
CA ASP A 2 -12.77 16.97 3.70
C ASP A 2 -14.23 17.04 3.15
N PRO A 3 -14.54 16.43 1.98
CA PRO A 3 -15.88 16.49 1.36
C PRO A 3 -16.95 15.78 2.18
N TYR A 4 -16.59 14.65 2.79
CA TYR A 4 -17.50 13.66 3.37
C TYR A 4 -17.29 13.52 4.88
N SER A 5 -16.95 14.63 5.52
CA SER A 5 -16.53 14.64 6.93
C SER A 5 -17.54 13.97 7.85
N ALA A 6 -17.08 12.91 8.53
CA ALA A 6 -17.86 12.18 9.54
C ALA A 6 -18.35 13.06 10.70
N LYS A 7 -17.73 14.24 10.91
CA LYS A 7 -18.17 15.23 11.91
C LYS A 7 -19.55 15.82 11.60
N LYS A 8 -20.01 15.76 10.35
CA LYS A 8 -21.36 16.20 9.93
C LYS A 8 -22.44 15.13 10.13
N GLY A 9 -22.08 13.98 10.70
CA GLY A 9 -22.98 12.88 11.01
C GLY A 9 -22.87 11.68 10.06
N PHE A 10 -23.43 10.55 10.51
CA PHE A 10 -23.36 9.28 9.79
C PHE A 10 -24.01 9.36 8.40
N TRP A 11 -25.24 9.84 8.30
CA TRP A 11 -25.95 9.90 7.01
C TRP A 11 -25.31 10.86 6.02
N PHE A 12 -24.74 11.97 6.49
CA PHE A 12 -23.99 12.89 5.65
C PHE A 12 -22.75 12.21 5.05
N SER A 13 -21.92 11.59 5.89
CA SER A 13 -20.70 10.89 5.45
C SER A 13 -20.97 9.63 4.62
N HIS A 14 -22.12 8.98 4.83
CA HIS A 14 -22.52 7.80 4.06
C HIS A 14 -23.00 8.16 2.66
N MET A 15 -24.04 9.00 2.52
CA MET A 15 -24.60 9.33 1.20
C MET A 15 -24.96 10.81 1.02
N GLY A 16 -25.23 11.54 2.11
CA GLY A 16 -25.74 12.91 2.04
C GLY A 16 -24.80 13.87 1.31
N TRP A 17 -23.50 13.62 1.34
CA TRP A 17 -22.50 14.41 0.61
C TRP A 17 -22.65 14.34 -0.92
N MET A 18 -23.29 13.29 -1.47
CA MET A 18 -23.56 13.18 -2.91
C MET A 18 -24.90 13.77 -3.32
N LEU A 19 -25.81 14.03 -2.38
CA LEU A 19 -27.17 14.46 -2.68
C LEU A 19 -27.30 15.96 -2.97
N ARG A 20 -26.24 16.73 -2.71
CA ARG A 20 -26.18 18.16 -3.03
C ARG A 20 -24.82 18.52 -3.56
N GLU A 21 -24.78 19.59 -4.34
CA GLU A 21 -23.53 20.16 -4.82
C GLU A 21 -22.85 20.95 -3.69
N TYR A 22 -21.71 20.45 -3.22
CA TYR A 22 -20.91 21.07 -2.14
C TYR A 22 -19.54 21.55 -2.63
N GLN A 23 -19.17 21.24 -3.87
CA GLN A 23 -17.78 21.29 -4.36
C GLN A 23 -17.62 21.95 -5.73
N ALA A 24 -18.66 22.64 -6.24
CA ALA A 24 -18.69 23.29 -7.55
C ALA A 24 -17.41 24.07 -7.90
N GLU A 25 -16.82 24.76 -6.93
CA GLU A 25 -15.60 25.58 -7.12
C GLU A 25 -14.29 24.77 -7.24
N SER A 26 -14.30 23.46 -6.91
CA SER A 26 -13.10 22.63 -6.80
C SER A 26 -12.93 21.59 -7.91
N TYR A 27 -13.96 21.32 -8.73
CA TYR A 27 -13.87 20.28 -9.75
C TYR A 27 -12.82 20.55 -10.84
N GLY A 28 -12.49 21.83 -11.09
CA GLY A 28 -11.44 22.22 -12.03
C GLY A 28 -10.05 22.37 -11.42
N ASP A 29 -9.90 22.14 -10.11
CA ASP A 29 -8.62 22.33 -9.41
C ASP A 29 -7.74 21.09 -9.44
N TYR A 30 -6.95 20.95 -10.51
CA TYR A 30 -6.00 19.84 -10.68
C TYR A 30 -4.59 20.13 -10.13
N ARG A 31 -4.41 21.16 -9.30
CA ARG A 31 -3.06 21.58 -8.85
C ARG A 31 -2.33 20.48 -8.06
N ASN A 32 -3.07 19.63 -7.35
CA ASN A 32 -2.53 18.57 -6.50
C ASN A 32 -2.40 17.19 -7.19
N CYS A 33 -2.74 17.06 -8.47
CA CYS A 33 -2.73 15.79 -9.20
C CYS A 33 -2.00 15.88 -10.55
N LYS A 34 -0.93 16.68 -10.60
CA LYS A 34 -0.10 16.87 -11.80
C LYS A 34 0.53 15.58 -12.33
N ASP A 35 0.75 14.61 -11.46
CA ASP A 35 1.21 13.26 -11.81
C ASP A 35 0.11 12.48 -12.55
N LEU A 36 -1.14 12.52 -12.06
CA LEU A 36 -2.28 11.89 -12.72
C LEU A 36 -2.57 12.49 -14.10
N LEU A 37 -2.41 13.81 -14.25
CA LEU A 37 -2.54 14.50 -15.55
C LEU A 37 -1.51 14.04 -16.59
N LYS A 38 -0.36 13.53 -16.16
CA LYS A 38 0.70 13.03 -17.05
C LYS A 38 0.52 11.56 -17.38
N ASP A 39 -0.30 10.84 -16.62
CA ASP A 39 -0.57 9.42 -16.85
C ASP A 39 -1.57 9.25 -18.00
N LYS A 40 -1.12 8.64 -19.10
CA LYS A 40 -1.92 8.47 -20.31
C LYS A 40 -3.12 7.54 -20.09
N VAL A 41 -3.00 6.54 -19.21
CA VAL A 41 -4.09 5.59 -18.92
C VAL A 41 -5.17 6.29 -18.11
N VAL A 42 -4.78 7.04 -17.08
CA VAL A 42 -5.71 7.83 -16.27
C VAL A 42 -6.44 8.87 -17.12
N MET A 43 -5.72 9.60 -17.96
CA MET A 43 -6.34 10.62 -18.83
C MET A 43 -7.23 10.01 -19.92
N TRP A 44 -6.87 8.84 -20.45
CA TRP A 44 -7.77 8.08 -21.35
C TRP A 44 -9.06 7.69 -20.63
N GLN A 45 -8.96 7.14 -19.41
CA GLN A 45 -10.14 6.81 -18.61
C GLN A 45 -11.00 8.04 -18.32
N HIS A 46 -10.38 9.17 -17.96
CA HIS A 46 -11.06 10.43 -17.69
C HIS A 46 -11.83 10.95 -18.92
N ASN A 47 -11.17 10.98 -20.08
CA ASN A 47 -11.75 11.49 -21.32
C ASN A 47 -12.88 10.59 -21.88
N HIS A 48 -12.84 9.29 -21.60
CA HIS A 48 -13.83 8.31 -22.07
C HIS A 48 -14.74 7.79 -20.96
N TYR A 49 -14.78 8.46 -19.81
CA TYR A 49 -15.43 7.97 -18.59
C TYR A 49 -16.87 7.52 -18.81
N LEU A 50 -17.70 8.35 -19.47
CA LEU A 50 -19.10 8.03 -19.71
C LEU A 50 -19.27 6.76 -20.57
N ALA A 51 -18.47 6.63 -21.63
CA ALA A 51 -18.51 5.46 -22.50
C ALA A 51 -18.10 4.19 -21.73
N ILE A 52 -17.04 4.26 -20.92
CA ILE A 52 -16.57 3.14 -20.09
C ILE A 52 -17.65 2.73 -19.08
N VAL A 53 -18.26 3.68 -18.38
CA VAL A 53 -19.31 3.41 -17.39
C VAL A 53 -20.53 2.77 -18.03
N LEU A 54 -20.99 3.27 -19.18
CA LEU A 54 -22.14 2.70 -19.88
C LEU A 54 -21.83 1.29 -20.42
N ALA A 55 -20.66 1.10 -21.03
CA ALA A 55 -20.23 -0.20 -21.54
C ALA A 55 -20.08 -1.22 -20.40
N ALA A 56 -19.47 -0.84 -19.28
CA ALA A 56 -19.25 -1.74 -18.15
C ALA A 56 -20.55 -2.12 -17.42
N ASN A 57 -21.48 -1.17 -17.24
CA ASN A 57 -22.70 -1.41 -16.46
C ASN A 57 -23.87 -1.97 -17.29
N PHE A 58 -23.98 -1.59 -18.56
CA PHE A 58 -25.07 -2.03 -19.45
C PHE A 58 -24.58 -2.95 -20.56
N GLY A 59 -23.44 -2.66 -21.19
CA GLY A 59 -22.91 -3.48 -22.29
C GLY A 59 -22.53 -4.89 -21.84
N ILE A 60 -21.69 -5.00 -20.80
CA ILE A 60 -21.24 -6.29 -20.27
C ILE A 60 -22.43 -7.08 -19.69
N THR A 61 -23.31 -6.44 -18.94
CA THR A 61 -24.46 -7.12 -18.33
C THR A 61 -25.49 -7.57 -19.36
N ALA A 62 -25.73 -6.77 -20.40
CA ALA A 62 -26.59 -7.17 -21.52
C ALA A 62 -25.99 -8.34 -22.30
N LEU A 63 -24.67 -8.33 -22.55
CA LEU A 63 -23.98 -9.45 -23.20
C LEU A 63 -24.09 -10.74 -22.38
N LEU A 64 -23.82 -10.67 -21.08
CA LEU A 64 -23.96 -11.82 -20.18
C LEU A 64 -25.40 -12.31 -20.10
N GLY A 65 -26.36 -11.39 -20.09
CA GLY A 65 -27.77 -11.72 -20.12
C GLY A 65 -28.20 -12.35 -21.44
N TRP A 66 -27.64 -11.92 -22.56
CA TRP A 66 -27.87 -12.55 -23.86
C TRP A 66 -27.33 -13.99 -23.88
N ILE A 67 -26.12 -14.22 -23.35
CA ILE A 67 -25.53 -15.56 -23.21
C ILE A 67 -26.39 -16.46 -22.32
N ASN A 68 -26.94 -15.92 -21.22
CA ASN A 68 -27.74 -16.66 -20.26
C ASN A 68 -29.24 -16.73 -20.62
N GLY A 69 -29.67 -16.10 -21.72
CA GLY A 69 -31.06 -16.06 -22.17
C GLY A 69 -31.98 -15.09 -21.40
N ASP A 70 -31.45 -14.29 -20.47
CA ASP A 70 -32.21 -13.29 -19.72
C ASP A 70 -31.41 -12.00 -19.51
N VAL A 71 -31.59 -11.08 -20.46
CA VAL A 71 -30.97 -9.75 -20.47
C VAL A 71 -31.46 -8.86 -19.34
N LEU A 72 -32.77 -8.89 -19.07
CA LEU A 72 -33.37 -7.99 -18.09
C LEU A 72 -32.91 -8.35 -16.68
N SER A 73 -32.93 -9.62 -16.32
CA SER A 73 -32.47 -10.08 -15.00
C SER A 73 -30.99 -9.76 -14.78
N MET A 74 -30.15 -9.91 -15.81
CA MET A 74 -28.73 -9.56 -15.70
C MET A 74 -28.49 -8.06 -15.52
N ILE A 75 -29.21 -7.21 -16.24
CA ILE A 75 -29.11 -5.75 -16.06
C ILE A 75 -29.56 -5.35 -14.65
N LEU A 76 -30.67 -5.90 -14.15
CA LEU A 76 -31.19 -5.55 -12.83
C LEU A 76 -30.31 -6.05 -11.69
N ILE A 77 -29.85 -7.30 -11.74
CA ILE A 77 -29.08 -7.91 -10.64
C ILE A 77 -27.59 -7.58 -10.75
N ALA A 78 -26.94 -7.95 -11.86
CA ALA A 78 -25.49 -7.77 -12.02
C ALA A 78 -25.10 -6.32 -12.39
N GLY A 79 -26.03 -5.55 -12.97
CA GLY A 79 -25.86 -4.12 -13.22
C GLY A 79 -26.26 -3.29 -12.01
N VAL A 80 -27.56 -3.08 -11.83
CA VAL A 80 -28.12 -2.09 -10.88
C VAL A 80 -27.90 -2.51 -9.42
N PHE A 81 -28.37 -3.69 -9.02
CA PHE A 81 -28.26 -4.13 -7.63
C PHE A 81 -26.81 -4.23 -7.15
N ARG A 82 -25.94 -4.84 -7.97
CA ARG A 82 -24.49 -4.85 -7.72
C ARG A 82 -23.94 -3.45 -7.52
N LEU A 83 -24.30 -2.49 -8.38
CA LEU A 83 -23.83 -1.11 -8.28
C LEU A 83 -24.28 -0.47 -6.96
N VAL A 84 -25.56 -0.62 -6.57
CA VAL A 84 -26.07 -0.12 -5.29
C VAL A 84 -25.29 -0.72 -4.12
N MET A 85 -25.09 -2.03 -4.10
CA MET A 85 -24.34 -2.71 -3.03
C MET A 85 -22.90 -2.23 -2.94
N VAL A 86 -22.20 -2.11 -4.08
CA VAL A 86 -20.82 -1.61 -4.11
C VAL A 86 -20.73 -0.18 -3.59
N HIS A 87 -21.69 0.69 -3.92
CA HIS A 87 -21.72 2.05 -3.39
C HIS A 87 -21.88 2.06 -1.87
N HIS A 88 -22.85 1.33 -1.32
CA HIS A 88 -23.05 1.29 0.14
C HIS A 88 -21.82 0.73 0.88
N VAL A 89 -21.21 -0.32 0.33
CA VAL A 89 -19.97 -0.88 0.89
C VAL A 89 -18.84 0.16 0.86
N THR A 90 -18.67 0.87 -0.25
CA THR A 90 -17.66 1.95 -0.37
C THR A 90 -17.95 3.08 0.62
N PHE A 91 -19.21 3.48 0.76
CA PHE A 91 -19.63 4.53 1.66
C PHE A 91 -19.49 4.17 3.14
N PHE A 92 -19.44 2.88 3.51
CA PHE A 92 -19.11 2.47 4.87
C PHE A 92 -17.68 2.85 5.27
N ILE A 93 -16.77 3.04 4.33
CA ILE A 93 -15.43 3.55 4.62
C ILE A 93 -15.53 4.98 5.19
N ASN A 94 -16.31 5.84 4.53
CA ASN A 94 -16.48 7.23 4.96
C ASN A 94 -17.32 7.37 6.23
N SER A 95 -18.27 6.46 6.45
CA SER A 95 -19.20 6.53 7.59
C SER A 95 -18.82 5.56 8.71
N LEU A 96 -19.03 4.27 8.52
CA LEU A 96 -18.91 3.26 9.56
C LEU A 96 -17.47 3.11 10.07
N ALA A 97 -16.46 3.20 9.20
CA ALA A 97 -15.05 3.17 9.61
C ALA A 97 -14.63 4.41 10.40
N HIS A 98 -15.46 5.46 10.45
CA HIS A 98 -15.26 6.64 11.30
C HIS A 98 -16.12 6.62 12.58
N ILE A 99 -16.83 5.53 12.86
CA ILE A 99 -17.68 5.38 14.06
C ILE A 99 -17.38 4.09 14.82
N TRP A 100 -17.23 2.96 14.12
CA TRP A 100 -17.16 1.64 14.72
C TRP A 100 -15.80 0.96 14.49
N GLY A 101 -15.08 0.67 15.58
CA GLY A 101 -13.79 -0.02 15.55
C GLY A 101 -12.84 0.47 16.64
N SER A 102 -11.55 0.19 16.44
CA SER A 102 -10.47 0.59 17.37
C SER A 102 -9.60 1.69 16.77
N ARG A 103 -8.86 2.43 17.61
CA ARG A 103 -7.87 3.44 17.16
C ARG A 103 -6.47 3.09 17.66
N PRO A 104 -5.85 2.03 17.12
CA PRO A 104 -4.58 1.55 17.64
C PRO A 104 -3.37 2.44 17.32
N TYR A 105 -3.45 3.37 16.36
CA TYR A 105 -2.28 4.15 15.91
C TYR A 105 -2.41 5.66 16.12
N THR A 106 -3.60 6.22 16.01
CA THR A 106 -3.84 7.66 16.25
C THR A 106 -5.29 7.94 16.61
N ASP A 107 -5.54 9.01 17.34
CA ASP A 107 -6.87 9.59 17.52
C ASP A 107 -6.98 11.06 17.09
N THR A 108 -6.02 11.55 16.28
CA THR A 108 -6.06 12.89 15.67
C THR A 108 -7.21 13.05 14.67
N ASN A 109 -7.72 11.95 14.13
CA ASN A 109 -8.89 11.90 13.27
C ASN A 109 -9.89 10.84 13.77
N THR A 110 -11.03 10.75 13.08
CA THR A 110 -12.12 9.86 13.51
C THR A 110 -11.98 8.41 13.03
N ALA A 111 -11.03 8.11 12.14
CA ALA A 111 -10.88 6.81 11.49
C ALA A 111 -10.58 5.69 12.51
N ARG A 112 -11.11 4.51 12.25
CA ARG A 112 -11.04 3.32 13.11
C ARG A 112 -10.70 2.08 12.29
N ASP A 113 -9.96 1.17 12.91
CA ASP A 113 -9.72 -0.17 12.38
C ASP A 113 -10.86 -1.11 12.75
N ASN A 114 -11.39 -1.81 11.74
CA ASN A 114 -12.47 -2.78 11.89
C ASN A 114 -12.37 -3.92 10.87
N GLY A 115 -12.17 -5.14 11.36
CA GLY A 115 -12.03 -6.34 10.51
C GLY A 115 -13.33 -6.76 9.78
N VAL A 116 -14.50 -6.47 10.35
CA VAL A 116 -15.79 -6.76 9.70
C VAL A 116 -15.99 -5.82 8.52
N ILE A 117 -15.71 -4.52 8.70
CA ILE A 117 -15.74 -3.56 7.59
C ILE A 117 -14.72 -3.96 6.53
N ALA A 118 -13.50 -4.35 6.94
CA ALA A 118 -12.45 -4.78 6.02
C ALA A 118 -12.86 -5.99 5.16
N LEU A 119 -13.69 -6.90 5.67
CA LEU A 119 -14.23 -8.01 4.88
C LEU A 119 -15.06 -7.51 3.71
N PHE A 120 -15.99 -6.58 3.97
CA PHE A 120 -16.85 -6.03 2.92
C PHE A 120 -16.09 -5.09 1.98
N THR A 121 -15.13 -4.32 2.50
CA THR A 121 -14.39 -3.31 1.76
C THR A 121 -13.05 -3.81 1.21
N PHE A 122 -12.84 -5.12 1.17
CA PHE A 122 -11.63 -5.74 0.62
C PHE A 122 -10.31 -5.23 1.25
N GLY A 123 -10.32 -4.93 2.54
CA GLY A 123 -9.16 -4.51 3.33
C GLY A 123 -9.20 -3.06 3.83
N GLU A 124 -9.99 -2.19 3.20
CA GLU A 124 -10.05 -0.75 3.52
C GLU A 124 -10.61 -0.43 4.93
N GLY A 125 -11.15 -1.44 5.63
CA GLY A 125 -11.65 -1.30 7.00
C GLY A 125 -10.56 -1.11 8.06
N TYR A 126 -9.29 -1.31 7.75
CA TYR A 126 -8.16 -0.91 8.62
C TYR A 126 -7.84 0.58 8.45
N HIS A 127 -8.86 1.40 8.66
CA HIS A 127 -8.87 2.80 8.27
C HIS A 127 -8.06 3.68 9.22
N ASN A 128 -7.91 3.30 10.50
CA ASN A 128 -7.03 4.03 11.42
C ASN A 128 -5.57 3.93 10.98
N TYR A 129 -5.14 2.73 10.56
CA TYR A 129 -3.80 2.51 9.99
C TYR A 129 -3.61 3.32 8.70
N HIS A 130 -4.54 3.18 7.75
CA HIS A 130 -4.47 3.86 6.46
C HIS A 130 -4.30 5.38 6.60
N HIS A 131 -5.07 6.02 7.49
CA HIS A 131 -5.01 7.47 7.68
C HIS A 131 -3.68 8.00 8.26
N ILE A 132 -2.95 7.21 9.06
CA ILE A 132 -1.65 7.65 9.61
C ILE A 132 -0.48 7.25 8.70
N PHE A 133 -0.62 6.16 7.94
CA PHE A 133 0.43 5.56 7.13
C PHE A 133 -0.01 5.38 5.67
N GLU A 134 -0.63 6.41 5.09
CA GLU A 134 -1.26 6.42 3.75
C GLU A 134 -0.35 6.02 2.58
N TYR A 135 0.97 6.05 2.78
CA TYR A 135 1.95 5.65 1.77
C TYR A 135 2.31 4.15 1.80
N ASP A 136 1.85 3.40 2.80
CA ASP A 136 2.00 1.93 2.82
C ASP A 136 1.01 1.33 1.82
N TYR A 137 1.47 0.43 0.95
CA TYR A 137 0.60 -0.20 -0.04
C TYR A 137 -0.47 -1.13 0.59
N ARG A 138 -0.37 -1.42 1.89
CA ARG A 138 -1.24 -2.33 2.63
C ARG A 138 -2.15 -1.53 3.55
N ASN A 139 -3.41 -1.95 3.64
CA ASN A 139 -4.30 -1.48 4.70
C ASN A 139 -4.17 -2.37 5.94
N GLY A 140 -4.21 -3.69 5.74
CA GLY A 140 -4.00 -4.67 6.80
C GLY A 140 -2.53 -5.11 6.87
N ILE A 141 -1.75 -4.58 7.81
CA ILE A 141 -0.32 -4.89 7.91
C ILE A 141 0.02 -6.28 8.46
N LYS A 142 -0.87 -6.89 9.24
CA LYS A 142 -0.63 -8.21 9.83
C LYS A 142 -0.96 -9.29 8.80
N TRP A 143 -0.29 -10.43 8.91
CA TRP A 143 -0.48 -11.54 7.96
C TRP A 143 -1.93 -12.08 7.99
N TYR A 144 -2.55 -12.08 9.17
CA TYR A 144 -3.92 -12.55 9.39
C TYR A 144 -5.00 -11.47 9.19
N GLN A 145 -4.61 -10.21 8.97
CA GLN A 145 -5.56 -9.15 8.66
C GLN A 145 -6.04 -9.32 7.21
N TYR A 146 -7.37 -9.43 7.04
CA TYR A 146 -8.02 -9.63 5.76
C TYR A 146 -7.83 -8.40 4.88
N ASP A 147 -6.96 -8.54 3.89
CA ASP A 147 -6.64 -7.50 2.93
C ASP A 147 -6.24 -8.21 1.62
N PRO A 148 -7.23 -8.60 0.81
CA PRO A 148 -6.99 -9.28 -0.46
C PRO A 148 -6.26 -8.39 -1.47
N THR A 149 -6.42 -7.06 -1.39
CA THR A 149 -5.71 -6.14 -2.29
C THR A 149 -4.21 -6.16 -2.03
N LYS A 150 -3.77 -6.18 -0.76
CA LYS A 150 -2.36 -6.41 -0.39
C LYS A 150 -1.80 -7.70 -1.00
N TRP A 151 -2.54 -8.80 -0.93
CA TRP A 151 -2.07 -10.09 -1.45
C TRP A 151 -1.99 -10.08 -2.97
N LEU A 152 -3.01 -9.50 -3.64
CA LEU A 152 -3.01 -9.32 -5.08
C LEU A 152 -1.81 -8.49 -5.54
N ILE A 153 -1.62 -7.29 -4.97
CA ILE A 153 -0.50 -6.40 -5.32
C ILE A 153 0.84 -7.09 -5.10
N LYS A 154 0.99 -7.83 -3.98
CA LYS A 154 2.22 -8.58 -3.70
C LYS A 154 2.43 -9.73 -4.68
N GLY A 155 1.37 -10.45 -5.06
CA GLY A 155 1.41 -11.51 -6.05
C GLY A 155 1.84 -10.99 -7.42
N LEU A 156 1.26 -9.88 -7.86
CA LEU A 156 1.61 -9.19 -9.11
C LEU A 156 3.08 -8.72 -9.13
N SER A 157 3.70 -8.51 -7.97
CA SER A 157 5.12 -8.13 -7.90
C SER A 157 6.05 -9.27 -8.26
N TYR A 158 5.65 -10.52 -8.05
CA TYR A 158 6.45 -11.69 -8.42
C TYR A 158 6.53 -11.90 -9.93
N VAL A 159 5.51 -11.46 -10.68
CA VAL A 159 5.50 -11.48 -12.15
C VAL A 159 5.90 -10.14 -12.77
N GLY A 160 6.33 -9.17 -11.96
CA GLY A 160 6.85 -7.88 -12.43
C GLY A 160 5.78 -6.87 -12.88
N LEU A 161 4.50 -7.12 -12.64
CA LEU A 161 3.39 -6.22 -12.96
C LEU A 161 3.27 -5.06 -11.96
N THR A 162 3.72 -5.25 -10.72
CA THR A 162 3.87 -4.19 -9.73
C THR A 162 5.31 -4.13 -9.22
N LYS A 163 5.81 -2.92 -8.94
CA LYS A 163 7.19 -2.66 -8.51
C LYS A 163 7.20 -1.56 -7.45
N ASN A 164 8.30 -1.41 -6.73
CA ASN A 164 8.51 -0.33 -5.76
C ASN A 164 7.43 -0.25 -4.66
N LEU A 165 6.94 -1.41 -4.19
CA LEU A 165 5.96 -1.49 -3.11
C LEU A 165 6.51 -0.81 -1.84
N ARG A 166 5.82 0.25 -1.38
CA ARG A 166 6.23 1.03 -0.21
C ARG A 166 5.58 0.45 1.04
N THR A 167 6.38 0.23 2.08
CA THR A 167 5.90 -0.20 3.40
C THR A 167 6.37 0.76 4.47
N CYS A 168 5.52 1.07 5.44
CA CYS A 168 5.89 1.87 6.59
C CYS A 168 6.91 1.10 7.46
N PRO A 169 7.98 1.75 7.97
CA PRO A 169 8.92 1.11 8.87
C PRO A 169 8.24 0.58 10.14
N GLU A 170 8.53 -0.66 10.52
CA GLU A 170 7.97 -1.32 11.71
C GLU A 170 8.11 -0.45 12.97
N GLU A 171 9.28 0.16 13.16
CA GLU A 171 9.55 1.10 14.27
C GLU A 171 8.51 2.23 14.36
N ARG A 172 8.13 2.83 13.23
CA ARG A 172 7.16 3.94 13.22
C ARG A 172 5.76 3.47 13.60
N ILE A 173 5.38 2.29 13.10
CA ILE A 173 4.09 1.66 13.40
C ILE A 173 4.01 1.32 14.90
N GLU A 174 5.06 0.74 15.45
CA GLU A 174 5.12 0.37 16.87
C GLU A 174 5.16 1.60 17.79
N LYS A 175 5.94 2.63 17.46
CA LYS A 175 5.94 3.91 18.19
C LYS A 175 4.55 4.53 18.27
N ALA A 176 3.84 4.61 17.15
CA ALA A 176 2.47 5.14 17.11
C ALA A 176 1.52 4.30 17.99
N ARG A 177 1.64 2.97 17.93
CA ARG A 177 0.83 2.06 18.73
C ARG A 177 1.10 2.19 20.23
N LEU A 178 2.37 2.24 20.63
CA LEU A 178 2.76 2.39 22.03
C LEU A 178 2.30 3.73 22.60
N ALA A 179 2.39 4.81 21.83
CA ALA A 179 1.88 6.12 22.24
C ALA A 179 0.36 6.09 22.51
N MET A 180 -0.43 5.43 21.66
CA MET A 180 -1.86 5.25 21.89
C MET A 180 -2.15 4.34 23.09
N GLN A 181 -1.36 3.28 23.30
CA GLN A 181 -1.49 2.41 24.47
C GLN A 181 -1.21 3.15 25.77
N LEU A 182 -0.13 3.94 25.83
CA LEU A 182 0.17 4.82 26.95
C LEU A 182 -1.00 5.74 27.23
N LYS A 183 -1.51 6.45 26.22
CA LYS A 183 -2.66 7.35 26.35
C LYS A 183 -3.88 6.67 26.97
N TYR A 184 -4.26 5.48 26.47
CA TYR A 184 -5.40 4.74 27.00
C TYR A 184 -5.14 4.16 28.40
N ALA A 185 -3.93 3.73 28.69
CA ALA A 185 -3.54 3.27 30.02
C ALA A 185 -3.60 4.42 31.02
N SER A 186 -3.04 5.59 30.69
CA SER A 186 -3.08 6.80 31.51
C SER A 186 -4.52 7.22 31.84
N GLN A 187 -5.45 7.17 30.87
CA GLN A 187 -6.87 7.47 31.10
C GLN A 187 -7.57 6.49 32.06
N LYS A 188 -7.11 5.24 32.13
CA LYS A 188 -7.63 4.25 33.08
C LYS A 188 -7.02 4.45 34.46
N VAL A 189 -5.70 4.66 34.51
CA VAL A 189 -4.93 4.88 35.73
C VAL A 189 -5.38 6.14 36.46
N SER A 190 -5.77 7.20 35.75
CA SER A 190 -6.26 8.45 36.36
C SER A 190 -7.52 8.30 37.21
N LYS A 191 -8.17 7.14 37.18
CA LYS A 191 -9.37 6.83 37.97
C LYS A 191 -9.05 6.00 39.23
N LEU A 192 -7.79 5.62 39.44
CA LEU A 192 -7.37 4.80 40.57
C LEU A 192 -7.06 5.66 41.81
N PRO A 193 -7.22 5.13 43.04
CA PRO A 193 -6.87 5.85 44.26
C PRO A 193 -5.38 6.23 44.36
N ASN A 194 -4.50 5.39 43.80
CA ASN A 194 -3.05 5.58 43.74
C ASN A 194 -2.58 6.02 42.34
N ALA A 195 -3.39 6.83 41.65
CA ALA A 195 -3.15 7.22 40.25
C ALA A 195 -1.76 7.81 40.00
N GLU A 196 -1.22 8.61 40.93
CA GLU A 196 0.06 9.31 40.75
C GLU A 196 1.25 8.33 40.69
N GLU A 197 1.35 7.42 41.66
CA GLU A 197 2.41 6.40 41.73
C GLU A 197 2.36 5.46 40.51
N VAL A 198 1.16 5.01 40.15
CA VAL A 198 0.97 4.12 38.99
C VAL A 198 1.26 4.86 37.68
N MET A 199 0.92 6.14 37.57
CA MET A 199 1.21 6.95 36.38
C MET A 199 2.71 7.15 36.20
N GLN A 200 3.45 7.45 37.28
CA GLN A 200 4.91 7.57 37.25
C GLN A 200 5.56 6.27 36.79
N THR A 201 5.12 5.14 37.35
CA THR A 201 5.61 3.81 36.97
C THR A 201 5.31 3.50 35.50
N LEU A 202 4.08 3.78 35.04
CA LEU A 202 3.66 3.56 33.66
C LEU A 202 4.49 4.40 32.67
N GLN A 203 4.73 5.67 32.99
CA GLN A 203 5.54 6.57 32.16
C GLN A 203 7.00 6.10 32.11
N HIS A 204 7.55 5.71 33.26
CA HIS A 204 8.92 5.19 33.35
C HIS A 204 9.12 3.94 32.47
N GLU A 205 8.23 2.94 32.59
CA GLU A 205 8.29 1.71 31.79
C GLU A 205 8.13 2.00 30.29
N TYR A 206 7.26 2.95 29.93
CA TYR A 206 7.12 3.40 28.56
C TYR A 206 8.41 4.02 28.02
N ASP A 207 9.07 4.91 28.78
CA ASP A 207 10.30 5.56 28.37
C ASP A 207 11.45 4.54 28.20
N VAL A 208 11.57 3.59 29.13
CA VAL A 208 12.53 2.48 29.04
C VAL A 208 12.27 1.62 27.80
N LEU A 209 11.01 1.26 27.52
CA LEU A 209 10.64 0.50 26.33
C LEU A 209 10.96 1.26 25.04
N MET A 210 10.66 2.55 24.99
CA MET A 210 10.93 3.42 23.84
C MET A 210 12.42 3.54 23.54
N GLN A 211 13.25 3.62 24.57
CA GLN A 211 14.70 3.61 24.44
C GLN A 211 15.20 2.28 23.87
N LYS A 212 14.83 1.15 24.51
CA LYS A 212 15.21 -0.20 24.06
C LYS A 212 14.80 -0.47 22.62
N MET A 213 13.58 -0.05 22.25
CA MET A 213 13.07 -0.19 20.89
C MET A 213 13.87 0.64 19.89
N THR A 214 14.22 1.89 20.23
CA THR A 214 15.03 2.75 19.38
C THR A 214 16.43 2.13 19.15
N ASP A 215 17.04 1.58 20.19
CA ASP A 215 18.34 0.90 20.10
C ASP A 215 18.25 -0.37 19.24
N TYR A 216 17.20 -1.18 19.42
CA TYR A 216 16.94 -2.37 18.62
C TYR A 216 16.79 -2.03 17.13
N TYR A 217 15.91 -1.10 16.76
CA TYR A 217 15.66 -0.77 15.36
C TYR A 217 16.85 -0.04 14.70
N THR A 218 17.58 0.78 15.46
CA THR A 218 18.82 1.40 14.97
C THR A 218 19.86 0.33 14.65
N THR A 219 20.03 -0.65 15.54
CA THR A 219 20.95 -1.78 15.35
C THR A 219 20.51 -2.66 14.17
N LYS A 220 19.21 -2.99 14.08
CA LYS A 220 18.63 -3.74 12.96
C LYS A 220 18.88 -3.05 11.61
N LYS A 221 18.67 -1.73 11.53
CA LYS A 221 18.95 -0.94 10.31
C LYS A 221 20.43 -1.00 9.93
N ARG A 222 21.35 -0.88 10.89
CA ARG A 222 22.80 -1.01 10.65
C ARG A 222 23.16 -2.40 10.12
N ILE A 223 22.60 -3.47 10.71
CA ILE A 223 22.79 -4.85 10.22
C ILE A 223 22.29 -5.00 8.78
N MET A 224 21.10 -4.49 8.47
CA MET A 224 20.56 -4.55 7.10
C MET A 224 21.41 -3.78 6.09
N ALA A 225 21.93 -2.60 6.47
CA ALA A 225 22.83 -1.82 5.63
C ALA A 225 24.16 -2.56 5.35
N LEU A 226 24.75 -3.18 6.38
CA LEU A 226 25.96 -4.00 6.24
C LEU A 226 25.72 -5.22 5.35
N ARG A 227 24.59 -5.92 5.51
CA ARG A 227 24.21 -7.05 4.63
C ARG A 227 24.06 -6.60 3.18
N LYS A 228 23.42 -5.46 2.93
CA LYS A 228 23.29 -4.88 1.58
C LYS A 228 24.66 -4.59 0.97
N LYS A 229 25.57 -3.97 1.73
CA LYS A 229 26.94 -3.68 1.27
C LYS A 229 27.72 -4.96 0.96
N HIS A 230 27.59 -5.99 1.81
CA HIS A 230 28.21 -7.29 1.57
C HIS A 230 27.69 -7.94 0.29
N LEU A 231 26.37 -7.91 0.06
CA LEU A 231 25.77 -8.47 -1.15
C LEU A 231 26.29 -7.77 -2.40
N LEU A 232 26.33 -6.43 -2.42
CA LEU A 232 26.88 -5.67 -3.54
C LEU A 232 28.35 -6.03 -3.81
N LYS A 233 29.17 -6.13 -2.77
CA LYS A 233 30.57 -6.57 -2.90
C LYS A 233 30.69 -8.00 -3.43
N SER A 234 29.78 -8.89 -3.03
CA SER A 234 29.73 -10.26 -3.55
C SER A 234 29.35 -10.30 -5.02
N MET A 235 28.43 -9.43 -5.48
CA MET A 235 28.06 -9.31 -6.89
C MET A 235 29.24 -8.80 -7.72
N GLU A 236 29.88 -7.71 -7.28
CA GLU A 236 31.06 -7.16 -7.93
C GLU A 236 32.19 -8.19 -8.06
N ARG A 237 32.43 -8.98 -7.00
CA ARG A 237 33.39 -10.08 -7.05
C ARG A 237 33.03 -11.12 -8.11
N LEU A 238 31.77 -11.55 -8.18
CA LEU A 238 31.32 -12.53 -9.16
C LEU A 238 31.47 -12.02 -10.60
N GLU A 239 31.16 -10.74 -10.85
CA GLU A 239 31.35 -10.10 -12.14
C GLU A 239 32.83 -10.07 -12.55
N LEU A 240 33.71 -9.70 -11.61
CA LEU A 240 35.16 -9.70 -11.84
C LEU A 240 35.71 -11.11 -12.08
N ASP A 241 35.26 -12.11 -11.31
CA ASP A 241 35.68 -13.51 -11.46
C ASP A 241 35.26 -14.06 -12.84
N PHE A 242 34.05 -13.74 -13.30
CA PHE A 242 33.57 -14.11 -14.63
C PHE A 242 34.40 -13.44 -15.73
N LYS A 243 34.58 -12.12 -15.64
CA LYS A 243 35.36 -11.34 -16.60
C LYS A 243 36.82 -11.79 -16.67
N TYR A 244 37.43 -12.12 -15.52
CA TYR A 244 38.78 -12.65 -15.47
C TYR A 244 38.91 -13.99 -16.22
N LYS A 245 37.97 -14.92 -16.00
CA LYS A 245 37.97 -16.23 -16.67
C LYS A 245 37.80 -16.08 -18.18
N GLU A 246 36.88 -15.22 -18.62
CA GLU A 246 36.65 -14.91 -20.02
C GLU A 246 37.92 -14.31 -20.68
N LEU A 247 38.50 -13.28 -20.06
CA LEU A 247 39.73 -12.65 -20.56
C LEU A 247 40.90 -13.62 -20.60
N LYS A 248 41.03 -14.50 -19.60
CA LYS A 248 42.08 -15.51 -19.56
C LYS A 248 41.95 -16.50 -20.72
N GLN A 249 40.75 -17.00 -21.01
CA GLN A 249 40.52 -17.89 -22.15
C GLN A 249 40.77 -17.19 -23.49
N SER A 250 40.25 -15.98 -23.66
CA SER A 250 40.46 -15.16 -24.86
C SER A 250 41.95 -14.90 -25.11
N LEU A 251 42.70 -14.54 -24.06
CA LEU A 251 44.14 -14.32 -24.15
C LEU A 251 44.91 -15.60 -24.53
N LEU A 252 44.54 -16.75 -23.95
CA LEU A 252 45.17 -18.03 -24.29
C LEU A 252 44.95 -18.40 -25.76
N LEU A 253 43.72 -18.27 -26.26
CA LEU A 253 43.39 -18.51 -27.66
C LEU A 253 44.16 -17.57 -28.59
N GLN A 254 44.25 -16.28 -28.23
CA GLN A 254 44.99 -15.29 -29.02
C GLN A 254 46.49 -15.59 -29.05
N LYS A 255 47.08 -16.03 -27.92
CA LYS A 255 48.48 -16.46 -27.86
C LYS A 255 48.75 -17.69 -28.72
N GLU A 256 47.86 -18.68 -28.69
CA GLU A 256 47.98 -19.87 -29.54
C GLU A 256 47.91 -19.52 -31.03
N LYS A 257 46.96 -18.65 -31.40
CA LYS A 257 46.84 -18.13 -32.77
C LYS A 257 48.09 -17.37 -33.21
N TRP A 258 48.65 -16.54 -32.34
CA TRP A 258 49.90 -15.82 -32.60
C TRP A 258 51.08 -16.75 -32.84
N LEU A 259 51.27 -17.75 -31.97
CA LEU A 259 52.35 -18.73 -32.12
C LEU A 259 52.28 -19.46 -33.47
N LYS A 260 51.08 -19.92 -33.85
CA LYS A 260 50.84 -20.56 -35.16
C LYS A 260 51.22 -19.65 -36.32
N LEU A 261 50.86 -18.37 -36.27
CA LEU A 261 51.21 -17.40 -37.32
C LEU A 261 52.71 -17.08 -37.36
N SER A 262 53.37 -16.95 -36.20
CA SER A 262 54.79 -16.60 -36.13
C SER A 262 55.73 -17.73 -36.56
N GLN A 263 55.27 -18.97 -36.54
CA GLN A 263 56.04 -20.16 -36.93
C GLN A 263 55.74 -20.60 -38.37
N MET A 264 54.83 -19.92 -39.08
CA MET A 264 54.63 -20.16 -40.51
C MET A 264 55.86 -19.65 -41.27
N GLU A 265 56.54 -20.56 -41.99
CA GLU A 265 57.55 -20.16 -42.97
C GLU A 265 56.88 -19.46 -44.13
N PHE A 266 57.15 -18.17 -44.28
CA PHE A 266 56.75 -17.42 -45.46
C PHE A 266 57.76 -17.72 -46.57
N ALA A 267 57.36 -18.55 -47.54
CA ALA A 267 58.15 -18.72 -48.77
C ALA A 267 58.18 -17.40 -49.53
N PHE A 268 59.30 -16.69 -49.47
CA PHE A 268 59.56 -15.54 -50.32
C PHE A 268 60.00 -16.06 -51.69
N SER A 269 59.14 -15.86 -52.69
CA SER A 269 59.44 -16.06 -54.12
C SER A 269 60.30 -14.94 -54.69
#